data_AF-A0A6P6SYF2-F1
#
_entry.id   AF-A0A6P6SYF2-F1
#
_cell.length_a   1.000
_cell.length_b   1.000
_cell.length_c   1.000
_cell.angle_alpha   90.00
_cell.angle_beta   90.00
_cell.angle_gamma   90.00
#
_symmetry.space_group_name_H-M   'P 1'
#
loop_
_entity.id
_entity.type
_entity.pdbx_description
1 polymer ?
#
loop_
_entity_poly.entity_id
_entity_poly.type
_entity_poly.pdbx_seq_one_letter_code
_entity_poly.pdbx_strand_id
1 'polypeptide(L)'
;MATRLGRARAWAIAAALISSSTSPLLRNSAASVQASSSFLAVVDHGASKPRQLRAFSSSSSFSQTSQKPKGKVTDRLSSVIDAVNDRKLPPELRGQRNNVRSETDIINVVEQRIWHSMEEGQFENLPGKGKPLDLSVNPHADPAEDTLYRILSKNGCAPEWVELNKEVRNRIAEWRAALRKAWSFKGGQDDDKWTEGSEALKLQLQDINDKVFRYNLIVPFGRQMFGLKWEKELDRLTETA
;
A
#
# COMPACT_ATOMS: atom_id res chain seq x y z
N MET A 1 -35.00 34.98 -37.39
CA MET A 1 -33.99 35.19 -38.46
C MET A 1 -32.88 36.07 -37.92
N ALA A 2 -31.68 35.50 -37.68
CA ALA A 2 -30.39 36.21 -37.69
C ALA A 2 -29.30 35.20 -37.31
N THR A 3 -28.65 34.67 -38.32
CA THR A 3 -27.47 33.82 -38.30
C THR A 3 -26.24 34.58 -37.81
N ARG A 4 -25.46 33.98 -36.89
CA ARG A 4 -24.03 34.29 -36.76
C ARG A 4 -23.20 33.00 -36.63
N LEU A 5 -22.59 32.72 -37.77
CA LEU A 5 -21.53 31.77 -38.07
C LEU A 5 -20.24 32.20 -37.35
N GLY A 6 -19.54 31.26 -36.70
CA GLY A 6 -18.40 31.64 -35.84
C GLY A 6 -17.42 30.52 -35.48
N ARG A 7 -16.71 30.02 -36.51
CA ARG A 7 -15.32 29.50 -36.45
C ARG A 7 -15.07 28.17 -35.71
N ALA A 8 -15.05 27.13 -36.53
CA ALA A 8 -14.38 25.85 -36.28
C ALA A 8 -12.88 26.05 -35.98
N ARG A 9 -12.36 25.31 -34.99
CA ARG A 9 -10.93 25.07 -34.83
C ARG A 9 -10.64 23.64 -35.27
N ALA A 10 -10.11 23.53 -36.48
CA ALA A 10 -9.48 22.32 -36.99
C ALA A 10 -8.21 22.06 -36.17
N TRP A 11 -8.08 20.86 -35.60
CA TRP A 11 -6.79 20.31 -35.18
C TRP A 11 -6.38 19.30 -36.23
N ALA A 12 -5.35 19.67 -36.98
CA ALA A 12 -4.75 18.88 -38.03
C ALA A 12 -3.88 17.77 -37.43
N ILE A 13 -3.90 16.67 -38.18
CA ILE A 13 -3.18 15.42 -38.02
C ILE A 13 -1.67 15.66 -38.13
N ALA A 14 -0.88 15.11 -37.21
CA ALA A 14 0.55 14.90 -37.40
C ALA A 14 0.86 13.41 -37.17
N ALA A 15 0.91 12.68 -38.28
CA ALA A 15 1.50 11.34 -38.35
C ALA A 15 3.02 11.49 -38.56
N ALA A 16 3.82 10.80 -37.76
CA ALA A 16 5.24 10.60 -38.03
C ALA A 16 5.64 9.17 -37.67
N LEU A 17 5.82 8.38 -38.72
CA LEU A 17 6.55 7.10 -38.75
C LEU A 17 8.05 7.35 -38.53
N ILE A 18 8.73 6.45 -37.80
CA ILE A 18 10.13 5.98 -37.96
C ILE A 18 10.25 4.79 -36.98
N SER A 19 10.12 3.56 -37.47
CA SER A 19 11.19 2.66 -37.95
C SER A 19 12.12 2.10 -36.87
N SER A 20 12.15 0.78 -36.87
CA SER A 20 12.91 -0.19 -36.06
C SER A 20 14.41 0.09 -35.98
N SER A 21 15.02 -0.24 -34.83
CA SER A 21 16.42 -0.69 -34.80
C SER A 21 16.69 -1.63 -33.63
N THR A 22 17.25 -2.77 -33.99
CA THR A 22 17.77 -3.89 -33.20
C THR A 22 19.09 -3.55 -32.47
N SER A 23 19.22 -4.11 -31.25
CA SER A 23 20.36 -4.57 -30.39
C SER A 23 21.84 -4.28 -30.78
N PRO A 24 22.83 -4.23 -29.85
CA PRO A 24 23.31 -5.44 -29.13
C PRO A 24 23.87 -5.31 -27.69
N LEU A 25 23.92 -6.49 -27.06
CA LEU A 25 24.77 -7.03 -25.99
C LEU A 25 25.94 -6.17 -25.48
N LEU A 26 26.05 -6.05 -24.15
CA LEU A 26 27.34 -5.96 -23.45
C LEU A 26 27.33 -6.85 -22.20
N ARG A 27 28.23 -7.83 -22.27
CA ARG A 27 28.65 -8.79 -21.24
C ARG A 27 29.56 -8.06 -20.26
N ASN A 28 29.41 -8.29 -18.96
CA ASN A 28 30.55 -8.18 -18.04
C ASN A 28 30.43 -9.18 -16.89
N SER A 29 31.52 -9.96 -16.74
CA SER A 29 31.75 -10.95 -15.70
C SER A 29 32.38 -10.31 -14.46
N ALA A 30 32.22 -11.04 -13.36
CA ALA A 30 33.16 -11.27 -12.27
C ALA A 30 33.06 -10.43 -10.98
N ALA A 31 33.14 -11.21 -9.88
CA ALA A 31 33.84 -10.97 -8.63
C ALA A 31 32.99 -10.71 -7.38
N SER A 32 32.86 -11.81 -6.61
CA SER A 32 32.68 -11.85 -5.15
C SER A 32 33.76 -11.04 -4.44
N VAL A 33 33.39 -10.17 -3.49
CA VAL A 33 34.29 -9.66 -2.45
C VAL A 33 33.53 -9.52 -1.12
N GLN A 34 34.05 -10.22 -0.11
CA GLN A 34 33.72 -10.08 1.31
C GLN A 34 34.19 -8.72 1.83
N ALA A 35 33.33 -8.02 2.59
CA ALA A 35 33.71 -6.81 3.30
C ALA A 35 34.20 -7.14 4.71
N SER A 36 35.52 -7.11 4.89
CA SER A 36 36.18 -6.79 6.16
C SER A 36 36.57 -5.31 6.11
N SER A 37 36.25 -4.54 7.13
CA SER A 37 36.88 -3.23 7.33
C SER A 37 37.07 -2.97 8.82
N SER A 38 38.34 -2.92 9.20
CA SER A 38 38.81 -2.60 10.54
C SER A 38 39.68 -1.33 10.48
N PHE A 39 39.55 -0.51 11.52
CA PHE A 39 40.53 0.43 12.11
C PHE A 39 40.93 1.74 11.40
N LEU A 40 40.91 2.84 12.19
CA LEU A 40 42.02 3.76 12.54
C LEU A 40 41.69 4.41 13.91
N ALA A 41 42.45 4.17 15.00
CA ALA A 41 43.69 4.83 15.50
C ALA A 41 43.44 6.22 16.14
N VAL A 42 43.44 6.37 17.49
CA VAL A 42 44.55 6.55 18.48
C VAL A 42 45.13 7.99 18.52
N VAL A 43 45.13 8.62 19.73
CA VAL A 43 46.28 9.19 20.51
C VAL A 43 45.74 9.48 21.96
N ASP A 44 46.07 8.70 23.01
CA ASP A 44 47.11 8.83 24.08
C ASP A 44 47.18 10.20 24.81
N HIS A 45 47.26 10.34 26.14
CA HIS A 45 48.34 9.90 27.05
C HIS A 45 47.89 9.79 28.53
N GLY A 46 48.57 8.93 29.31
CA GLY A 46 49.15 9.37 30.60
C GLY A 46 48.71 8.73 31.93
N ALA A 47 49.27 7.55 32.24
CA ALA A 47 49.86 7.10 33.51
C ALA A 47 49.18 7.31 34.90
N SER A 48 48.94 6.20 35.63
CA SER A 48 49.61 5.81 36.91
C SER A 48 48.73 4.89 37.80
N LYS A 49 49.31 3.78 38.31
CA LYS A 49 48.67 2.78 39.22
C LYS A 49 48.74 3.20 40.72
N PRO A 50 48.49 2.33 41.72
CA PRO A 50 47.28 2.33 42.55
C PRO A 50 47.55 2.65 44.04
N ARG A 51 46.53 3.11 44.79
CA ARG A 51 46.62 3.24 46.26
C ARG A 51 45.50 2.47 46.95
N GLN A 52 45.87 1.32 47.50
CA GLN A 52 45.14 0.57 48.51
C GLN A 52 45.06 1.37 49.81
N LEU A 53 43.88 1.54 50.41
CA LEU A 53 43.72 1.75 51.85
C LEU A 53 42.41 1.13 52.37
N ARG A 54 42.62 0.08 53.17
CA ARG A 54 41.98 -0.30 54.44
C ARG A 54 40.47 -0.54 54.53
N ALA A 55 40.21 -1.78 54.94
CA ALA A 55 39.00 -2.25 55.57
C ALA A 55 38.71 -1.56 56.91
N PHE A 56 37.43 -1.40 57.20
CA PHE A 56 36.88 -1.36 58.55
C PHE A 56 35.71 -2.33 58.58
N SER A 57 35.91 -3.40 59.33
CA SER A 57 34.90 -4.35 59.72
C SER A 57 33.86 -3.67 60.61
N SER A 58 32.58 -3.91 60.36
CA SER A 58 31.61 -3.96 61.44
C SER A 58 30.66 -5.11 61.20
N SER A 59 30.74 -6.05 62.14
CA SER A 59 29.89 -7.21 62.32
C SER A 59 28.48 -6.79 62.72
N SER A 60 27.46 -7.37 62.10
CA SER A 60 26.31 -7.88 62.85
C SER A 60 25.55 -8.89 62.00
N SER A 61 25.35 -10.05 62.61
CA SER A 61 24.63 -11.20 62.10
C SER A 61 23.14 -10.90 62.00
N PHE A 62 22.51 -11.28 60.89
CA PHE A 62 21.18 -11.89 60.92
C PHE A 62 20.91 -12.63 59.61
N SER A 63 20.82 -13.94 59.69
CA SER A 63 20.31 -14.78 58.61
C SER A 63 18.80 -14.68 58.56
N GLN A 64 18.26 -14.14 57.48
CA GLN A 64 16.95 -14.55 56.97
C GLN A 64 17.06 -14.87 55.49
N THR A 65 16.69 -16.11 55.19
CA THR A 65 16.49 -16.68 53.88
C THR A 65 15.48 -15.84 53.09
N SER A 66 15.73 -15.56 51.81
CA SER A 66 14.73 -15.66 50.73
C SER A 66 15.19 -15.09 49.38
N GLN A 67 15.24 -16.00 48.41
CA GLN A 67 14.88 -15.86 46.99
C GLN A 67 15.42 -14.67 46.16
N LYS A 68 16.25 -15.01 45.16
CA LYS A 68 16.68 -14.14 44.04
C LYS A 68 15.48 -13.41 43.40
N PRO A 69 15.51 -12.07 43.18
CA PRO A 69 14.39 -11.37 42.57
C PRO A 69 14.47 -11.49 41.04
N LYS A 70 13.71 -12.44 40.47
CA LYS A 70 13.49 -12.54 39.02
C LYS A 70 12.55 -11.43 38.47
N GLY A 71 12.02 -10.53 39.31
CA GLY A 71 11.04 -9.49 38.94
C GLY A 71 11.59 -8.10 38.58
N LYS A 72 12.90 -7.85 38.71
CA LYS A 72 13.45 -6.48 38.58
C LYS A 72 13.40 -5.90 37.17
N VAL A 73 13.32 -6.74 36.13
CA VAL A 73 13.21 -6.31 34.73
C VAL A 73 11.75 -6.08 34.35
N THR A 74 10.83 -6.95 34.78
CA THR A 74 9.38 -6.80 34.54
C THR A 74 8.83 -5.56 35.22
N ASP A 75 9.29 -5.24 36.43
CA ASP A 75 8.89 -4.04 37.17
C ASP A 75 9.41 -2.73 36.55
N ARG A 76 10.57 -2.81 35.88
CA ARG A 76 11.13 -1.68 35.13
C ARG A 76 10.37 -1.45 33.83
N LEU A 77 10.05 -2.52 33.11
CA LEU A 77 9.26 -2.43 31.88
C LEU A 77 7.85 -1.95 32.17
N SER A 78 7.19 -2.47 33.22
CA SER A 78 5.87 -1.99 33.63
C SER A 78 5.91 -0.52 34.04
N SER A 79 6.91 -0.10 34.83
CA SER A 79 7.09 1.32 35.21
C SER A 79 7.31 2.24 34.00
N VAL A 80 8.08 1.80 33.00
CA VAL A 80 8.28 2.56 31.76
C VAL A 80 7.00 2.64 30.94
N ILE A 81 6.25 1.54 30.81
CA ILE A 81 4.96 1.49 30.10
C ILE A 81 3.94 2.39 30.80
N ASP A 82 3.82 2.31 32.12
CA ASP A 82 2.96 3.16 32.96
C ASP A 82 3.31 4.64 32.74
N ALA A 83 4.59 5.00 32.79
CA ALA A 83 5.04 6.39 32.59
C ALA A 83 4.77 6.91 31.18
N VAL A 84 4.85 6.06 30.15
CA VAL A 84 4.52 6.42 28.76
C VAL A 84 3.00 6.60 28.61
N ASN A 85 2.21 5.71 29.19
CA ASN A 85 0.74 5.80 29.16
C ASN A 85 0.24 7.03 29.93
N ASP A 86 0.83 7.35 31.08
CA ASP A 86 0.51 8.55 31.87
C ASP A 86 0.75 9.84 31.08
N ARG A 87 1.74 9.89 30.21
CA ARG A 87 1.99 11.06 29.35
C ARG A 87 0.90 11.26 28.28
N LYS A 88 0.18 10.20 27.90
CA LYS A 88 -0.94 10.28 26.95
C LYS A 88 -2.22 10.78 27.60
N LEU A 89 -2.31 10.75 28.93
CA LEU A 89 -3.46 11.23 29.67
C LEU A 89 -3.47 12.77 29.77
N PRO A 90 -4.68 13.37 29.86
CA PRO A 90 -4.86 14.75 30.29
C PRO A 90 -4.05 15.05 31.57
N PRO A 91 -3.46 16.26 31.71
CA PRO A 91 -2.67 16.65 32.88
C PRO A 91 -3.34 16.33 34.23
N GLU A 92 -4.66 16.44 34.28
CA GLU A 92 -5.53 16.22 35.44
C GLU A 92 -5.54 14.77 35.92
N LEU A 93 -5.19 13.82 35.02
CA LEU A 93 -5.22 12.37 35.27
C LEU A 93 -3.82 11.74 35.43
N ARG A 94 -2.75 12.54 35.37
CA ARG A 94 -1.36 12.06 35.48
C ARG A 94 -0.98 11.77 36.94
N GLY A 95 -0.25 10.69 37.20
CA GLY A 95 0.31 10.39 38.53
C GLY A 95 -0.68 9.80 39.55
N GLN A 96 -1.96 9.66 39.23
CA GLN A 96 -2.93 8.93 40.04
C GLN A 96 -2.80 7.42 39.78
N ARG A 97 -1.81 6.78 40.43
CA ARG A 97 -1.53 5.34 40.26
C ARG A 97 -2.50 4.42 41.02
N ASN A 98 -3.18 4.95 42.05
CA ASN A 98 -3.94 4.15 43.03
C ASN A 98 -5.47 4.33 42.96
N ASN A 99 -5.97 5.29 42.16
CA ASN A 99 -7.39 5.34 41.86
C ASN A 99 -7.63 4.35 40.72
N VAL A 100 -8.46 3.33 40.93
CA VAL A 100 -8.88 2.44 39.83
C VAL A 100 -9.39 3.37 38.74
N ARG A 101 -8.66 3.46 37.62
CA ARG A 101 -9.02 4.31 36.49
C ARG A 101 -10.31 3.73 35.92
N SER A 102 -11.43 4.17 36.46
CA SER A 102 -12.71 3.81 35.91
C SER A 102 -12.83 4.53 34.58
N GLU A 103 -13.39 3.85 33.59
CA GLU A 103 -13.67 4.46 32.28
C GLU A 103 -14.47 5.77 32.46
N THR A 104 -15.34 5.81 33.47
CA THR A 104 -16.09 6.99 33.94
C THR A 104 -15.22 8.18 34.33
N ASP A 105 -14.09 8.01 35.02
CA ASP A 105 -13.24 9.14 35.41
C ASP A 105 -12.56 9.79 34.19
N ILE A 106 -12.17 8.97 33.22
CA ILE A 106 -11.60 9.43 31.95
C ILE A 106 -12.65 10.18 31.15
N ILE A 107 -13.87 9.62 31.06
CA ILE A 107 -15.00 10.27 30.38
C ILE A 107 -15.30 11.63 31.01
N ASN A 108 -15.40 11.71 32.33
CA ASN A 108 -15.72 12.96 33.03
C ASN A 108 -14.69 14.07 32.75
N VAL A 109 -13.39 13.76 32.77
CA VAL A 109 -12.34 14.74 32.46
C VAL A 109 -12.39 15.15 30.99
N VAL A 110 -12.64 14.20 30.08
CA VAL A 110 -12.80 14.48 28.65
C VAL A 110 -14.01 15.40 28.40
N GLU A 111 -15.15 15.12 29.04
CA GLU A 111 -16.36 15.93 28.96
C GLU A 111 -16.13 17.35 29.48
N GLN A 112 -15.53 17.50 30.66
CA GLN A 112 -15.20 18.82 31.22
C GLN A 112 -14.32 19.63 30.27
N ARG A 113 -13.35 18.98 29.62
CA ARG A 113 -12.46 19.64 28.65
C ARG A 113 -13.16 20.02 27.36
N ILE A 114 -14.10 19.20 26.88
CA ILE A 114 -14.95 19.53 25.73
C ILE A 114 -15.82 20.75 26.06
N TRP A 115 -16.48 20.76 27.23
CA TRP A 115 -17.28 21.90 27.71
C TRP A 115 -16.47 23.19 27.78
N HIS A 116 -15.31 23.17 28.43
CA HIS A 116 -14.45 24.35 28.52
C HIS A 116 -14.00 24.84 27.13
N SER A 117 -13.70 23.92 26.21
CA SER A 117 -13.34 24.26 24.83
C SER A 117 -14.52 24.83 24.03
N MET A 118 -15.76 24.42 24.32
CA MET A 118 -16.97 24.99 23.73
C MET A 118 -17.22 26.41 24.26
N GLU A 119 -17.10 26.63 25.56
CA GLU A 119 -17.24 27.96 26.20
C GLU A 119 -16.19 28.96 25.69
N GLU A 120 -14.95 28.50 25.53
CA GLU A 120 -13.86 29.30 24.93
C GLU A 120 -14.04 29.55 23.42
N GLY A 121 -15.02 28.92 22.78
CA GLY A 121 -15.26 29.07 21.34
C GLY A 121 -14.13 28.48 20.47
N GLN A 122 -13.35 27.53 20.98
CA GLN A 122 -12.25 26.87 20.23
C GLN A 122 -12.75 26.16 18.96
N PHE A 123 -14.04 25.79 18.91
CA PHE A 123 -14.68 25.17 17.75
C PHE A 123 -15.24 26.19 16.73
N GLU A 124 -15.24 27.49 17.06
CA GLU A 124 -15.77 28.53 16.17
C GLU A 124 -14.78 28.93 15.07
N ASN A 125 -13.47 28.92 15.37
CA ASN A 125 -12.42 29.31 14.42
C ASN A 125 -11.61 28.10 13.90
N LEU A 126 -12.28 26.98 13.62
CA LEU A 126 -11.61 25.82 13.05
C LEU A 126 -11.24 26.05 11.58
N PRO A 127 -10.03 25.64 11.15
CA PRO A 127 -9.64 25.73 9.75
C PRO A 127 -10.60 24.88 8.90
N GLY A 128 -11.31 25.54 7.98
CA GLY A 128 -12.27 24.87 7.10
C GLY A 128 -13.72 24.81 7.60
N LYS A 129 -14.05 25.41 8.76
CA LYS A 129 -15.45 25.50 9.22
C LYS A 129 -16.33 26.18 8.15
N GLY A 130 -17.44 25.52 7.80
CA GLY A 130 -18.40 26.03 6.80
C GLY A 130 -17.97 25.94 5.34
N LYS A 131 -16.75 25.45 5.05
CA LYS A 131 -16.32 25.18 3.66
C LYS A 131 -16.67 23.74 3.27
N PRO A 132 -17.07 23.49 2.02
CA PRO A 132 -17.18 22.13 1.51
C PRO A 132 -15.86 21.39 1.70
N LEU A 133 -15.94 20.15 2.18
CA LEU A 133 -14.77 19.30 2.38
C LEU A 133 -14.11 19.03 1.02
N ASP A 134 -12.81 19.25 0.93
CA ASP A 134 -12.05 18.91 -0.26
C ASP A 134 -11.76 17.40 -0.28
N LEU A 135 -12.48 16.67 -1.11
CA LEU A 135 -12.30 15.24 -1.34
C LEU A 135 -11.22 14.93 -2.38
N SER A 136 -10.56 15.94 -2.94
CA SER A 136 -9.61 15.75 -4.04
C SER A 136 -8.24 15.26 -3.61
N VAL A 137 -7.88 15.45 -2.33
CA VAL A 137 -6.57 15.09 -1.79
C VAL A 137 -6.71 13.85 -0.93
N ASN A 138 -5.98 12.79 -1.28
CA ASN A 138 -5.93 11.59 -0.45
C ASN A 138 -4.72 11.67 0.51
N PRO A 139 -4.92 11.91 1.82
CA PRO A 139 -3.82 12.02 2.78
C PRO A 139 -3.06 10.70 3.01
N HIS A 140 -3.58 9.58 2.49
CA HIS A 140 -2.96 8.26 2.59
C HIS A 140 -2.25 7.85 1.29
N ALA A 141 -2.33 8.64 0.22
CA ALA A 141 -1.63 8.36 -1.02
C ALA A 141 -0.19 8.90 -0.97
N ASP A 142 0.71 8.25 -1.71
CA ASP A 142 2.05 8.79 -1.95
C ASP A 142 1.92 10.14 -2.72
N PRO A 143 2.70 11.18 -2.36
CA PRO A 143 2.56 12.51 -2.99
C PRO A 143 2.76 12.51 -4.51
N ALA A 144 3.60 11.62 -5.05
CA ALA A 144 3.81 11.51 -6.49
C ALA A 144 2.60 10.84 -7.16
N GLU A 145 2.08 9.78 -6.55
CA GLU A 145 0.90 9.06 -7.04
C GLU A 145 -0.38 9.91 -6.98
N ASP A 146 -0.60 10.66 -5.89
CA ASP A 146 -1.72 11.61 -5.75
C ASP A 146 -1.68 12.69 -6.84
N THR A 147 -0.48 13.21 -7.11
CA THR A 147 -0.30 14.23 -8.16
C THR A 147 -0.60 13.66 -9.54
N LEU A 148 -0.15 12.43 -9.84
CA LEU A 148 -0.46 11.74 -11.09
C LEU A 148 -1.98 11.57 -11.26
N TYR A 149 -2.67 11.01 -10.26
CA TYR A 149 -4.12 10.79 -10.33
C TYR A 149 -4.91 12.09 -10.45
N ARG A 150 -4.47 13.15 -9.78
CA ARG A 150 -5.07 14.48 -9.90
C ARG A 150 -4.92 15.06 -11.30
N ILE A 151 -3.76 14.91 -11.93
CA ILE A 151 -3.54 15.37 -13.31
C ILE A 151 -4.42 14.57 -14.27
N LEU A 152 -4.46 13.24 -14.13
CA LEU A 152 -5.29 12.37 -14.95
C LEU A 152 -6.77 12.73 -14.84
N SER A 153 -7.28 12.86 -13.61
CA SER A 153 -8.68 13.23 -13.34
C SER A 153 -9.04 14.60 -13.91
N LYS A 154 -8.16 15.60 -13.77
CA LYS A 154 -8.37 16.93 -14.37
C LYS A 154 -8.47 16.91 -15.90
N ASN A 155 -7.76 15.98 -16.56
CA ASN A 155 -7.82 15.81 -18.01
C ASN A 155 -8.92 14.83 -18.45
N GLY A 156 -9.68 14.23 -17.52
CA GLY A 156 -10.66 13.19 -17.82
C GLY A 156 -10.03 11.88 -18.32
N CYS A 157 -8.73 11.68 -18.10
CA CYS A 157 -8.00 10.48 -18.48
C CYS A 157 -7.96 9.49 -17.32
N ALA A 158 -7.97 8.20 -17.63
CA ALA A 158 -7.82 7.16 -16.62
C ALA A 158 -6.36 6.65 -16.59
N PRO A 159 -5.90 6.08 -15.46
CA PRO A 159 -4.64 5.36 -15.41
C PRO A 159 -4.61 4.22 -16.43
N GLU A 160 -3.43 3.91 -16.97
CA GLU A 160 -3.23 2.86 -17.99
C GLU A 160 -3.87 1.52 -17.60
N TRP A 161 -3.71 1.08 -16.35
CA TRP A 161 -4.27 -0.19 -15.88
C TRP A 161 -5.81 -0.20 -15.88
N VAL A 162 -6.48 0.95 -15.72
CA VAL A 162 -7.94 1.06 -15.82
C VAL A 162 -8.39 0.87 -17.26
N GLU A 163 -7.70 1.51 -18.19
CA GLU A 163 -7.98 1.39 -19.63
C GLU A 163 -7.72 -0.03 -20.12
N LEU A 164 -6.60 -0.62 -19.71
CA LEU A 164 -6.26 -2.01 -20.03
C LEU A 164 -7.27 -2.98 -19.43
N ASN A 165 -7.76 -2.74 -18.21
CA ASN A 165 -8.82 -3.56 -17.61
C ASN A 165 -10.10 -3.56 -18.46
N LYS A 166 -10.51 -2.37 -18.93
CA LYS A 166 -11.67 -2.20 -19.81
C LYS A 166 -11.44 -2.93 -21.13
N GLU A 167 -10.27 -2.79 -21.73
CA GLU A 167 -9.91 -3.49 -22.97
C GLU A 167 -9.99 -5.01 -22.81
N VAL A 168 -9.36 -5.56 -21.77
CA VAL A 168 -9.37 -7.00 -21.47
C VAL A 168 -10.79 -7.51 -21.30
N ARG A 169 -11.64 -6.81 -20.51
CA ARG A 169 -13.03 -7.22 -20.30
C ARG A 169 -13.84 -7.23 -21.60
N ASN A 170 -13.65 -6.22 -22.46
CA ASN A 170 -14.32 -6.14 -23.75
C ASN A 170 -13.90 -7.28 -24.67
N ARG A 171 -12.58 -7.55 -24.79
CA ARG A 171 -12.06 -8.66 -25.60
C ARG A 171 -12.58 -10.01 -25.11
N ILE A 172 -12.65 -10.21 -23.79
CA ILE A 172 -13.23 -11.43 -23.21
C ILE A 172 -14.70 -11.59 -23.60
N ALA A 173 -15.49 -10.51 -23.55
CA ALA A 173 -16.90 -10.55 -23.91
C ALA A 173 -17.10 -10.86 -25.41
N GLU A 174 -16.33 -10.22 -26.28
CA GLU A 174 -16.33 -10.46 -27.73
C GLU A 174 -15.90 -11.90 -28.05
N TRP A 175 -14.82 -12.35 -27.44
CA TRP A 175 -14.32 -13.72 -27.59
C TRP A 175 -15.34 -14.76 -27.14
N ARG A 176 -16.01 -14.56 -25.99
CA ARG A 176 -17.08 -15.46 -25.52
C ARG A 176 -18.28 -15.47 -26.47
N ALA A 177 -18.64 -14.33 -27.04
CA ALA A 177 -19.72 -14.25 -28.02
C ALA A 177 -19.34 -14.98 -29.33
N ALA A 178 -18.10 -14.83 -29.79
CA ALA A 178 -17.57 -15.55 -30.95
C ALA A 178 -17.51 -17.06 -30.69
N LEU A 179 -17.03 -17.47 -29.51
CA LEU A 179 -16.99 -18.87 -29.08
C LEU A 179 -18.40 -19.48 -29.07
N ARG A 180 -19.40 -18.79 -28.51
CA ARG A 180 -20.78 -19.29 -28.52
C ARG A 180 -21.33 -19.47 -29.93
N LYS A 181 -21.05 -18.54 -30.85
CA LYS A 181 -21.43 -18.64 -32.26
C LYS A 181 -20.76 -19.83 -32.95
N ALA A 182 -19.45 -19.99 -32.74
CA ALA A 182 -18.69 -21.12 -33.29
C ALA A 182 -19.22 -22.45 -32.74
N TRP A 183 -19.55 -22.51 -31.44
CA TRP A 183 -20.09 -23.70 -30.79
C TRP A 183 -21.42 -24.16 -31.37
N SER A 184 -22.24 -23.26 -31.93
CA SER A 184 -23.51 -23.63 -32.59
C SER A 184 -23.33 -24.49 -33.85
N PHE A 185 -22.14 -24.48 -34.47
CA PHE A 185 -21.85 -25.31 -35.64
C PHE A 185 -21.30 -26.70 -35.28
N LYS A 186 -21.00 -26.93 -34.00
CA LYS A 186 -20.42 -28.18 -33.51
C LYS A 186 -21.45 -29.30 -33.51
N GLY A 187 -21.16 -30.42 -34.19
CA GLY A 187 -22.05 -31.58 -34.29
C GLY A 187 -22.97 -31.61 -35.51
N GLY A 188 -22.76 -30.70 -36.47
CA GLY A 188 -23.41 -30.71 -37.80
C GLY A 188 -22.44 -31.09 -38.92
N GLN A 189 -22.82 -30.81 -40.17
CA GLN A 189 -21.98 -31.02 -41.37
C GLN A 189 -20.78 -30.03 -41.47
N ASP A 190 -20.71 -29.08 -40.54
CA ASP A 190 -19.78 -27.95 -40.49
C ASP A 190 -18.64 -28.16 -39.46
N ASP A 191 -18.32 -29.41 -39.10
CA ASP A 191 -17.25 -29.72 -38.14
C ASP A 191 -15.88 -29.16 -38.58
N ASP A 192 -15.63 -29.06 -39.89
CA ASP A 192 -14.42 -28.42 -40.45
C ASP A 192 -14.36 -26.92 -40.15
N LYS A 193 -15.51 -26.23 -40.11
CA LYS A 193 -15.57 -24.81 -39.74
C LYS A 193 -15.39 -24.62 -38.24
N TRP A 194 -15.84 -25.59 -37.44
CA TRP A 194 -15.59 -25.58 -36.00
C TRP A 194 -14.11 -25.78 -35.68
N THR A 195 -13.42 -26.70 -36.36
CA THR A 195 -11.99 -26.94 -36.12
C THR A 195 -11.16 -25.70 -36.45
N GLU A 196 -11.33 -25.11 -37.63
CA GLU A 196 -10.65 -23.86 -38.03
C GLU A 196 -11.00 -22.70 -37.08
N GLY A 197 -12.28 -22.51 -36.78
CA GLY A 197 -12.74 -21.47 -35.85
C GLY A 197 -12.19 -21.65 -34.44
N SER A 198 -12.04 -22.89 -33.97
CA SER A 198 -11.51 -23.21 -32.64
C SER A 198 -10.03 -22.87 -32.52
N GLU A 199 -9.23 -23.05 -33.57
CA GLU A 199 -7.82 -22.69 -33.59
C GLU A 199 -7.63 -21.17 -33.54
N ALA A 200 -8.41 -20.42 -34.35
CA ALA A 200 -8.42 -18.96 -34.31
C ALA A 200 -8.81 -18.44 -32.91
N LEU A 201 -9.82 -19.04 -32.28
CA LEU A 201 -10.26 -18.67 -30.93
C LEU A 201 -9.21 -19.01 -29.86
N LYS A 202 -8.43 -20.08 -30.01
CA LYS A 202 -7.31 -20.40 -29.11
C LYS A 202 -6.18 -19.37 -29.21
N LEU A 203 -5.87 -18.88 -30.42
CA LEU A 203 -4.90 -17.80 -30.59
C LEU A 203 -5.38 -16.50 -29.95
N GLN A 204 -6.66 -16.15 -30.13
CA GLN A 204 -7.26 -14.99 -29.45
C GLN A 204 -7.24 -15.13 -27.92
N LEU A 205 -7.47 -16.34 -27.41
CA LEU A 205 -7.39 -16.63 -25.99
C LEU A 205 -5.97 -16.38 -25.43
N GLN A 206 -4.93 -16.74 -26.19
CA GLN A 206 -3.54 -16.47 -25.81
C GLN A 206 -3.26 -14.97 -25.76
N ASP A 207 -3.67 -14.20 -26.77
CA ASP A 207 -3.51 -12.73 -26.77
C ASP A 207 -4.22 -12.06 -25.59
N ILE A 208 -5.44 -12.53 -25.25
CA ILE A 208 -6.15 -12.05 -24.07
C ILE A 208 -5.35 -12.37 -22.79
N ASN A 209 -4.80 -13.57 -22.68
CA ASN A 209 -4.00 -13.98 -21.52
C ASN A 209 -2.69 -13.20 -21.40
N ASP A 210 -2.03 -12.85 -22.51
CA ASP A 210 -0.85 -11.98 -22.51
C ASP A 210 -1.18 -10.58 -22.01
N LYS A 211 -2.37 -10.06 -22.36
CA LYS A 211 -2.87 -8.79 -21.83
C LYS A 211 -3.22 -8.87 -20.36
N VAL A 212 -3.84 -9.95 -19.92
CA VAL A 212 -4.11 -10.20 -18.49
C VAL A 212 -2.80 -10.26 -17.71
N PHE A 213 -1.77 -10.90 -18.27
CA PHE A 213 -0.44 -10.93 -17.67
C PHE A 213 0.15 -9.52 -17.56
N ARG A 214 0.15 -8.75 -18.66
CA ARG A 214 0.62 -7.34 -18.65
C ARG A 214 -0.13 -6.50 -17.62
N TYR A 215 -1.45 -6.64 -17.54
CA TYR A 215 -2.29 -5.97 -16.54
C TYR A 215 -1.89 -6.35 -15.11
N ASN A 216 -1.63 -7.63 -14.85
CA ASN A 216 -1.22 -8.11 -13.53
C ASN A 216 0.14 -7.56 -13.06
N LEU A 217 1.01 -7.18 -14.01
CA LEU A 217 2.31 -6.58 -13.71
C LEU A 217 2.21 -5.11 -13.29
N ILE A 218 1.22 -4.37 -13.81
CA ILE A 218 1.08 -2.93 -13.59
C ILE A 218 0.07 -2.57 -12.49
N VAL A 219 -0.82 -3.50 -12.14
CA VAL A 219 -1.89 -3.25 -11.18
C VAL A 219 -1.40 -3.41 -9.73
N PRO A 220 -1.89 -2.59 -8.78
CA PRO A 220 -1.66 -2.82 -7.37
C PRO A 220 -2.13 -4.22 -6.90
N PHE A 221 -1.45 -4.75 -5.88
CA PHE A 221 -1.80 -6.03 -5.27
C PHE A 221 -3.29 -6.07 -4.85
N GLY A 222 -3.93 -7.23 -5.05
CA GLY A 222 -5.35 -7.44 -4.76
C GLY A 222 -6.33 -7.08 -5.88
N ARG A 223 -5.86 -6.47 -6.98
CA ARG A 223 -6.68 -6.14 -8.17
C ARG A 223 -6.32 -6.95 -9.42
N GLN A 224 -5.46 -7.95 -9.26
CA GLN A 224 -5.02 -8.86 -10.32
C GLN A 224 -6.16 -9.77 -10.80
N MET A 225 -6.02 -10.28 -12.03
CA MET A 225 -7.01 -11.12 -12.72
C MET A 225 -6.43 -12.48 -13.08
N PHE A 226 -7.28 -13.50 -13.08
CA PHE A 226 -6.91 -14.81 -13.60
C PHE A 226 -7.07 -14.84 -15.13
N GLY A 227 -6.13 -15.50 -15.80
CA GLY A 227 -6.24 -15.81 -17.21
C GLY A 227 -7.39 -16.79 -17.48
N LEU A 228 -7.85 -16.78 -18.73
CA LEU A 228 -8.87 -17.70 -19.22
C LEU A 228 -8.25 -19.05 -19.58
N LYS A 229 -9.01 -20.13 -19.35
CA LYS A 229 -8.64 -21.50 -19.74
C LYS A 229 -9.67 -22.04 -20.71
N TRP A 230 -9.21 -22.69 -21.79
CA TRP A 230 -10.06 -23.18 -22.86
C TRP A 230 -11.10 -24.18 -22.35
N GLU A 231 -10.66 -25.18 -21.59
CA GLU A 231 -11.50 -26.27 -21.09
C GLU A 231 -12.62 -25.72 -20.20
N LYS A 232 -12.28 -24.83 -19.27
CA LYS A 232 -13.26 -24.21 -18.36
C LYS A 232 -14.33 -23.40 -19.06
N GLU A 233 -14.00 -22.76 -20.18
CA GLU A 233 -14.97 -21.98 -20.95
C GLU A 233 -15.87 -22.90 -21.81
N LEU A 234 -15.36 -24.05 -22.25
CA LEU A 234 -16.18 -25.09 -22.89
C LEU A 234 -17.15 -25.73 -21.90
N ASP A 235 -16.69 -26.07 -20.69
CA ASP A 235 -17.53 -26.66 -19.64
C ASP A 235 -18.76 -25.79 -19.34
N ARG A 236 -18.56 -24.47 -19.28
CA ARG A 236 -19.64 -23.50 -19.10
C ARG A 236 -20.67 -23.50 -20.23
N LEU A 237 -20.25 -23.75 -21.47
CA LEU A 237 -21.16 -23.84 -22.60
C LEU A 237 -21.98 -25.12 -22.56
N THR A 238 -21.40 -26.23 -22.13
CA THR A 238 -22.14 -27.48 -21.90
C THR A 238 -23.10 -27.41 -20.73
N GLU A 239 -22.78 -26.69 -19.66
CA GLU A 239 -23.68 -26.50 -18.52
C GLU A 239 -24.88 -25.58 -18.83
N THR A 240 -24.76 -24.74 -19.86
CA THR A 240 -25.80 -23.76 -20.24
C THR A 240 -26.64 -24.19 -21.44
N ALA A 241 -26.32 -25.31 -22.08
CA ALA A 241 -27.06 -25.91 -23.20
C ALA A 241 -28.06 -26.96 -22.70
#